data_AF-I1M2G3-F1
#
_entry.id   AF-I1M2G3-F1
#
_cell.length_a   1.000
_cell.length_b   1.000
_cell.length_c   1.000
_cell.angle_alpha   90.00
_cell.angle_beta   90.00
_cell.angle_gamma   90.00
#
_symmetry.space_group_name_H-M   'P 1'
#
loop_
_entity.id
_entity.type
_entity.pdbx_description
1 polymer ?
#
loop_
_entity_poly.entity_id
_entity_poly.type
_entity_poly.pdbx_seq_one_letter_code
_entity_poly.pdbx_strand_id
1 'polypeptide(L)'
;MEEFSVVATENVSSRQRMSRKRNYDDDTRVYKSKNLEIEGRRREKLSASLLMLRGTIIVDAITYIEKLQYEAKIDEIDAVEDMKNWGIQAEVRVAKIDENKLWVKIIIEKKRGRFSKLMEALNNFGIELIDTNLATTKGASLITSCIQAIL
;
A
#
# COMPACT_ATOMS: atom_id res chain seq x y z
N MET A 1 -58.76 40.71 -60.84
CA MET A 1 -59.03 39.84 -59.68
C MET A 1 -58.07 38.68 -59.80
N GLU A 2 -57.11 38.59 -58.88
CA GLU A 2 -56.24 37.42 -58.73
C GLU A 2 -57.00 36.34 -57.97
N GLU A 3 -56.98 35.11 -58.48
CA GLU A 3 -57.24 33.91 -57.67
C GLU A 3 -56.09 32.92 -57.92
N PHE A 4 -55.24 32.78 -56.92
CA PHE A 4 -54.23 31.75 -56.81
C PHE A 4 -54.85 30.52 -56.12
N SER A 5 -54.78 29.35 -56.73
CA SER A 5 -54.95 28.08 -56.01
C SER A 5 -53.80 27.12 -56.33
N VAL A 6 -53.27 26.53 -55.26
CA VAL A 6 -52.02 25.78 -55.19
C VAL A 6 -52.22 24.33 -55.63
N VAL A 7 -51.38 23.87 -56.54
CA VAL A 7 -51.32 22.50 -57.06
C VAL A 7 -50.35 21.66 -56.21
N ALA A 8 -50.82 20.53 -55.67
CA ALA A 8 -49.99 19.50 -55.06
C ALA A 8 -49.63 18.44 -56.13
N THR A 9 -48.33 18.16 -56.31
CA THR A 9 -47.82 17.16 -57.26
C THR A 9 -47.25 15.97 -56.51
N GLU A 10 -47.84 14.78 -56.69
CA GLU A 10 -47.35 13.51 -56.14
C GLU A 10 -46.36 12.84 -57.10
N ASN A 11 -45.17 12.51 -56.60
CA ASN A 11 -44.11 11.78 -57.30
C ASN A 11 -44.19 10.28 -56.98
N VAL A 12 -44.32 9.42 -58.01
CA VAL A 12 -44.29 7.96 -57.85
C VAL A 12 -43.01 7.38 -58.47
N SER A 13 -42.21 6.72 -57.64
CA SER A 13 -40.95 6.04 -57.98
C SER A 13 -41.14 4.53 -58.09
N SER A 14 -40.68 3.90 -59.17
CA SER A 14 -40.71 2.44 -59.38
C SER A 14 -39.29 1.84 -59.41
N ARG A 15 -39.06 0.87 -58.51
CA ARG A 15 -37.78 0.20 -58.18
C ARG A 15 -37.48 -0.97 -59.11
N GLN A 16 -36.26 -1.05 -59.66
CA GLN A 16 -35.77 -2.22 -60.41
C GLN A 16 -34.74 -3.02 -59.59
N ARG A 17 -34.95 -4.34 -59.47
CA ARG A 17 -34.14 -5.30 -58.71
C ARG A 17 -33.09 -5.97 -59.61
N MET A 18 -31.82 -5.98 -59.19
CA MET A 18 -30.71 -6.69 -59.85
C MET A 18 -30.22 -7.87 -58.99
N SER A 19 -30.03 -9.03 -59.64
CA SER A 19 -29.70 -10.32 -59.02
C SER A 19 -28.20 -10.50 -58.79
N ARG A 20 -27.81 -11.03 -57.62
CA ARG A 20 -26.41 -11.15 -57.15
C ARG A 20 -25.81 -12.51 -57.50
N LYS A 21 -24.80 -12.53 -58.39
CA LYS A 21 -24.00 -13.71 -58.74
C LYS A 21 -23.01 -14.05 -57.61
N ARG A 22 -22.95 -15.31 -57.18
CA ARG A 22 -22.09 -15.81 -56.09
C ARG A 22 -20.89 -16.57 -56.70
N ASN A 23 -19.67 -16.12 -56.41
CA ASN A 23 -18.45 -16.90 -56.64
C ASN A 23 -17.92 -17.36 -55.27
N TYR A 24 -17.75 -18.67 -55.14
CA TYR A 24 -17.07 -19.34 -54.03
C TYR A 24 -15.68 -19.80 -54.50
N ASP A 25 -14.81 -20.08 -53.52
CA ASP A 25 -13.45 -20.63 -53.62
C ASP A 25 -12.31 -19.61 -53.59
N ASP A 26 -11.96 -19.18 -52.37
CA ASP A 26 -10.67 -18.58 -52.03
C ASP A 26 -10.33 -18.99 -50.58
N ASP A 27 -9.66 -20.12 -50.44
CA ASP A 27 -9.26 -20.73 -49.16
C ASP A 27 -8.14 -19.95 -48.43
N THR A 28 -7.66 -18.84 -48.99
CA THR A 28 -6.71 -17.94 -48.32
C THR A 28 -7.38 -16.86 -47.47
N ARG A 29 -8.73 -16.82 -47.45
CA ARG A 29 -9.47 -15.81 -46.70
C ARG A 29 -9.34 -16.05 -45.20
N VAL A 30 -8.34 -15.44 -44.59
CA VAL A 30 -8.32 -15.11 -43.16
C VAL A 30 -9.64 -14.42 -42.86
N TYR A 31 -10.54 -15.11 -42.17
CA TYR A 31 -11.90 -14.65 -41.92
C TYR A 31 -11.84 -13.43 -40.99
N LYS A 32 -11.66 -12.24 -41.55
CA LYS A 32 -11.82 -10.98 -40.82
C LYS A 32 -13.29 -10.88 -40.49
N SER A 33 -13.63 -10.99 -39.21
CA SER A 33 -14.98 -10.66 -38.78
C SER A 33 -15.29 -9.22 -39.22
N LYS A 34 -16.50 -8.98 -39.73
CA LYS A 34 -16.93 -7.63 -40.16
C LYS A 34 -16.84 -6.57 -39.05
N ASN A 35 -16.71 -7.03 -37.80
CA ASN A 35 -16.71 -6.24 -36.57
C ASN A 35 -15.30 -6.04 -35.98
N LEU A 36 -14.23 -6.41 -36.68
CA LEU A 36 -12.87 -6.42 -36.14
C LEU A 36 -12.42 -5.04 -35.60
N GLU A 37 -12.65 -3.97 -36.39
CA GLU A 37 -12.23 -2.62 -36.01
C GLU A 37 -13.02 -2.09 -34.80
N ILE A 38 -14.33 -2.36 -34.77
CA ILE A 38 -15.21 -1.96 -33.67
C ILE A 38 -14.80 -2.67 -32.38
N GLU A 39 -14.49 -3.97 -32.44
CA GLU A 39 -13.98 -4.72 -31.28
C GLU A 39 -12.58 -4.24 -30.85
N GLY A 40 -11.71 -3.88 -31.79
CA GLY A 40 -10.42 -3.25 -31.50
C GLY A 40 -10.58 -1.96 -30.67
N ARG A 41 -11.43 -1.05 -31.14
CA ARG A 41 -11.73 0.21 -30.43
C ARG A 41 -12.34 -0.04 -29.04
N ARG A 42 -13.20 -1.07 -28.89
CA ARG A 42 -13.76 -1.44 -27.56
C ARG A 42 -12.67 -1.89 -26.60
N ARG A 43 -11.75 -2.77 -27.05
CA ARG A 43 -10.62 -3.25 -26.23
C ARG A 43 -9.66 -2.13 -25.87
N GLU A 44 -9.35 -1.23 -26.80
CA GLU A 44 -8.50 -0.07 -26.53
C GLU A 44 -9.10 0.82 -25.44
N LYS A 45 -10.39 1.15 -25.52
CA LYS A 45 -11.09 1.93 -24.48
C LYS A 45 -11.06 1.23 -23.12
N LEU A 46 -11.33 -0.07 -23.08
CA LEU A 46 -11.25 -0.86 -21.84
C LEU A 46 -9.82 -0.86 -21.29
N SER A 47 -8.82 -1.04 -22.14
CA SER A 47 -7.41 -1.07 -21.74
C SER A 47 -6.93 0.29 -21.20
N ALA A 48 -7.32 1.39 -21.83
CA ALA A 48 -7.01 2.74 -21.38
C ALA A 48 -7.67 3.04 -20.03
N SER A 49 -8.95 2.67 -19.88
CA SER A 49 -9.67 2.83 -18.60
C SER A 49 -9.03 2.00 -17.48
N LEU A 50 -8.61 0.76 -17.76
CA LEU A 50 -7.92 -0.09 -16.79
C LEU A 50 -6.53 0.46 -16.43
N LEU A 51 -5.80 1.01 -17.41
CA LEU A 51 -4.50 1.62 -17.19
C LEU A 51 -4.61 2.85 -16.27
N MET A 52 -5.59 3.71 -16.52
CA MET A 52 -5.89 4.86 -15.66
C MET A 52 -6.22 4.44 -14.22
N LEU A 53 -7.13 3.48 -14.05
CA LEU A 53 -7.53 2.99 -12.73
C LEU A 53 -6.37 2.35 -11.96
N ARG A 54 -5.53 1.56 -12.65
CA ARG A 54 -4.32 0.99 -12.05
C ARG A 54 -3.34 2.08 -11.65
N GLY A 55 -3.15 3.10 -12.48
CA GLY A 55 -2.29 4.24 -12.19
C GLY A 55 -2.71 4.97 -10.93
N THR A 56 -4.01 5.31 -10.79
CA THR A 56 -4.52 6.02 -9.60
C THR A 56 -4.36 5.18 -8.34
N ILE A 57 -4.70 3.89 -8.39
CA ILE A 57 -4.55 2.99 -7.23
C ILE A 57 -3.09 2.87 -6.79
N ILE A 58 -2.16 2.79 -7.74
CA ILE A 58 -0.73 2.71 -7.42
C ILE A 58 -0.23 4.01 -6.77
N VAL A 59 -0.62 5.17 -7.31
CA VAL A 59 -0.23 6.48 -6.75
C VAL A 59 -0.77 6.66 -5.33
N ASP A 60 -2.03 6.31 -5.10
CA ASP A 60 -2.65 6.38 -3.77
C ASP A 60 -1.95 5.45 -2.78
N ALA A 61 -1.64 4.22 -3.20
CA ALA A 61 -0.93 3.25 -2.37
C ALA A 61 0.48 3.71 -2.00
N ILE A 62 1.25 4.28 -2.95
CA ILE A 62 2.58 4.84 -2.69
C ILE A 62 2.47 5.99 -1.69
N THR A 63 1.56 6.92 -1.93
CA THR A 63 1.34 8.09 -1.05
C THR A 63 1.00 7.66 0.38
N TYR A 64 0.16 6.64 0.54
CA TYR A 64 -0.18 6.09 1.86
C TYR A 64 1.03 5.46 2.56
N ILE A 65 1.85 4.68 1.84
CA ILE A 65 3.05 4.06 2.39
C ILE A 65 4.07 5.12 2.82
N GLU A 66 4.28 6.15 2.01
CA GLU A 66 5.19 7.26 2.33
C GLU A 66 4.74 8.00 3.60
N LYS A 67 3.43 8.27 3.71
CA LYS A 67 2.84 8.87 4.92
C LYS A 67 3.10 8.01 6.15
N LEU A 68 2.86 6.70 6.07
CA LEU A 68 3.11 5.77 7.18
C LEU A 68 4.59 5.73 7.57
N GLN A 69 5.51 5.72 6.60
CA GLN A 69 6.94 5.76 6.87
C GLN A 69 7.38 7.08 7.51
N TYR A 70 6.79 8.21 7.10
CA TYR A 70 7.07 9.52 7.69
C TYR A 70 6.58 9.59 9.15
N GLU A 71 5.35 9.14 9.42
CA GLU A 71 4.82 9.05 10.78
C GLU A 71 5.69 8.15 11.69
N ALA A 72 6.14 7.00 11.17
CA ALA A 72 7.05 6.12 11.91
C ALA A 72 8.43 6.75 12.18
N LYS A 73 8.96 7.53 11.24
CA LYS A 73 10.22 8.27 11.42
C LYS A 73 10.08 9.41 12.43
N ILE A 74 8.95 10.12 12.43
CA ILE A 74 8.67 11.14 13.45
C ILE A 74 8.68 10.52 14.84
N ASP A 75 7.96 9.41 15.03
CA ASP A 75 7.93 8.68 16.31
C ASP A 75 9.36 8.28 16.78
N GLU A 76 10.29 8.01 15.85
CA GLU A 76 11.69 7.68 16.17
C GLU A 76 12.57 8.90 16.47
N ILE A 77 12.44 9.98 15.70
CA ILE A 77 13.22 11.22 15.87
C ILE A 77 12.80 11.91 17.16
N ASP A 78 11.48 12.02 17.40
CA ASP A 78 10.93 12.64 18.61
C ASP A 78 11.44 11.92 19.88
N ALA A 79 11.54 10.58 19.86
CA ALA A 79 12.04 9.84 21.01
C ALA A 79 13.53 10.14 21.32
N VAL A 80 14.37 10.21 20.29
CA VAL A 80 15.81 10.52 20.43
C VAL A 80 15.98 11.97 20.91
N GLU A 81 15.26 12.90 20.28
CA GLU A 81 15.34 14.31 20.58
C GLU A 81 14.77 14.62 21.96
N ASP A 82 13.64 14.02 22.34
CA ASP A 82 13.07 14.13 23.69
C ASP A 82 14.08 13.68 24.75
N MET A 83 14.68 12.50 24.58
CA MET A 83 15.65 11.99 25.56
C MET A 83 16.82 12.95 25.76
N LYS A 84 17.32 13.55 24.67
CA LYS A 84 18.37 14.57 24.70
C LYS A 84 17.89 15.88 25.33
N ASN A 85 16.68 16.35 24.98
CA ASN A 85 16.08 17.59 25.49
C ASN A 85 15.81 17.51 27.00
N TRP A 86 15.47 16.34 27.52
CA TRP A 86 15.31 16.09 28.96
C TRP A 86 16.64 15.84 29.69
N GLY A 87 17.78 15.86 28.99
CA GLY A 87 19.10 15.62 29.57
C GLY A 87 19.32 14.19 30.06
N ILE A 88 18.53 13.22 29.56
CA ILE A 88 18.63 11.82 29.96
C ILE A 88 19.65 11.13 29.06
N GLN A 89 20.68 10.53 29.66
CA GLN A 89 21.68 9.74 28.94
C GLN A 89 21.36 8.25 29.01
N ALA A 90 21.67 7.52 27.94
CA ALA A 90 21.55 6.07 27.93
C ALA A 90 22.58 5.47 28.89
N GLU A 91 22.13 4.58 29.77
CA GLU A 91 22.98 4.01 30.81
C GLU A 91 22.57 2.55 31.08
N VAL A 92 23.54 1.67 31.26
CA VAL A 92 23.32 0.30 31.70
C VAL A 92 24.14 0.05 32.96
N ARG A 93 23.47 -0.26 34.06
CA ARG A 93 24.11 -0.68 35.32
C ARG A 93 23.75 -2.11 35.61
N VAL A 94 24.74 -2.88 36.04
CA VAL A 94 24.56 -4.25 36.53
C VAL A 94 25.14 -4.31 37.94
N ALA A 95 24.37 -4.82 38.89
CA ALA A 95 24.80 -5.05 40.27
C ALA A 95 24.57 -6.52 40.62
N LYS A 96 25.54 -7.16 41.26
CA LYS A 96 25.37 -8.51 41.78
C LYS A 96 24.56 -8.46 43.08
N ILE A 97 23.46 -9.21 43.13
CA ILE A 97 22.64 -9.37 44.35
C ILE A 97 23.12 -10.61 45.12
N ASP A 98 23.27 -11.73 44.39
CA ASP A 98 23.59 -13.05 44.93
C ASP A 98 24.50 -13.81 43.95
N GLU A 99 24.91 -15.04 44.26
CA GLU A 99 25.78 -15.86 43.41
C GLU A 99 25.34 -15.89 41.95
N ASN A 100 24.05 -16.15 41.71
CA ASN A 100 23.46 -16.29 40.38
C ASN A 100 22.43 -15.20 40.03
N LYS A 101 22.22 -14.20 40.91
CA LYS A 101 21.22 -13.14 40.72
C LYS A 101 21.88 -11.79 40.47
N LEU A 102 21.47 -11.15 39.38
CA LEU A 102 21.93 -9.82 38.98
C LEU A 102 20.75 -8.86 38.92
N TRP A 103 20.97 -7.64 39.39
CA TRP A 103 20.08 -6.52 39.14
C TRP A 103 20.61 -5.72 37.95
N VAL A 104 19.77 -5.53 36.95
CA VAL A 104 20.09 -4.78 35.74
C VAL A 104 19.18 -3.56 35.65
N LYS A 105 19.79 -2.38 35.52
CA LYS A 105 19.10 -1.12 35.27
C LYS A 105 19.54 -0.60 33.91
N ILE A 106 18.59 -0.45 32.99
CA ILE A 106 18.81 -0.02 31.61
C ILE A 106 17.98 1.24 31.37
N ILE A 107 18.63 2.33 30.94
CA ILE A 107 17.99 3.54 30.45
C ILE A 107 18.23 3.58 28.94
N ILE A 108 17.16 3.50 28.16
CA ILE A 108 17.20 3.56 26.70
C ILE A 108 16.16 4.54 26.17
N GLU A 109 16.34 4.98 24.93
CA GLU A 109 15.31 5.71 24.20
C GLU A 109 13.99 4.92 24.14
N LYS A 110 12.87 5.63 24.25
CA LYS A 110 11.53 5.06 24.12
C LYS A 110 11.20 4.86 22.65
N LYS A 111 11.51 3.69 22.10
CA LYS A 111 11.09 3.28 20.75
C LYS A 111 10.04 2.17 20.77
N ARG A 112 9.09 2.25 19.82
CA ARG A 112 8.07 1.20 19.63
C ARG A 112 8.75 -0.14 19.30
N GLY A 113 8.34 -1.22 19.97
CA GLY A 113 8.87 -2.58 19.75
C GLY A 113 10.27 -2.88 20.31
N ARG A 114 11.03 -1.88 20.78
CA ARG A 114 12.40 -2.08 21.28
C ARG A 114 12.46 -2.93 22.56
N PHE A 115 11.47 -2.78 23.44
CA PHE A 115 11.32 -3.61 24.64
C PHE A 115 11.05 -5.09 24.29
N SER A 116 10.19 -5.37 23.31
CA SER A 116 9.92 -6.75 22.87
C SER A 116 11.19 -7.42 22.35
N LYS A 117 11.95 -6.72 21.49
CA LYS A 117 13.24 -7.21 20.98
C LYS A 117 14.26 -7.47 22.09
N LEU A 118 14.28 -6.62 23.12
CA LEU A 118 15.15 -6.84 24.28
C LEU A 118 14.75 -8.11 25.02
N MET A 119 13.47 -8.31 25.29
CA MET A 119 12.96 -9.51 25.97
C MET A 119 13.21 -10.79 25.17
N GLU A 120 13.01 -10.76 23.86
CA GLU A 120 13.35 -11.87 22.96
C GLU A 120 14.84 -12.22 23.01
N ALA A 121 15.72 -11.21 22.99
CA ALA A 121 17.16 -11.43 23.12
C ALA A 121 17.51 -12.05 24.48
N LEU A 122 16.96 -11.54 25.58
CA LEU A 122 17.21 -12.08 26.93
C LEU A 122 16.77 -13.54 27.05
N ASN A 123 15.60 -13.89 26.49
CA ASN A 123 15.12 -15.27 26.45
C ASN A 123 16.08 -16.19 25.67
N ASN A 124 16.65 -15.72 24.55
CA ASN A 124 17.60 -16.49 23.76
C ASN A 124 18.96 -16.70 24.47
N PHE A 125 19.33 -15.83 25.41
CA PHE A 125 20.57 -15.95 26.18
C PHE A 125 20.46 -16.87 27.41
N GLY A 126 19.30 -17.51 27.64
CA GLY A 126 19.11 -18.37 28.83
C GLY A 126 19.04 -17.58 30.14
N ILE A 127 18.63 -16.31 30.07
CA ILE A 127 18.49 -15.43 31.24
C ILE A 127 17.06 -15.54 31.76
N GLU A 128 16.89 -15.99 33.01
CA GLU A 128 15.59 -16.04 33.66
C GLU A 128 15.26 -14.67 34.28
N LEU A 129 14.12 -14.09 33.89
CA LEU A 129 13.63 -12.82 34.43
C LEU A 129 12.79 -13.09 35.68
N ILE A 130 13.28 -12.72 36.86
CA ILE A 130 12.56 -12.88 38.14
C ILE A 130 11.52 -11.76 38.31
N ASP A 131 11.96 -10.52 38.16
CA ASP A 131 11.11 -9.34 38.25
C ASP A 131 11.56 -8.32 37.21
N THR A 132 10.63 -7.63 36.56
CA THR A 132 10.96 -6.57 35.61
C THR A 132 9.97 -5.43 35.69
N ASN A 133 10.49 -4.27 36.05
CA ASN A 133 9.74 -3.02 36.07
C ASN A 133 10.16 -2.17 34.87
N LEU A 134 9.16 -1.69 34.13
CA LEU A 134 9.31 -0.77 33.01
C LEU A 134 8.64 0.57 33.38
N ALA A 135 9.44 1.62 33.51
CA ALA A 135 8.95 2.98 33.65
C ALA A 135 9.27 3.75 32.36
N THR A 136 8.30 4.46 31.80
CA THR A 136 8.53 5.31 30.62
C THR A 136 8.31 6.76 30.97
N THR A 137 9.18 7.62 30.46
CA THR A 137 9.12 9.08 30.55
C THR A 137 9.14 9.65 29.14
N LYS A 138 9.04 10.98 28.99
CA LYS A 138 9.11 11.64 27.68
C LYS A 138 10.49 11.36 27.06
N GLY A 139 10.53 10.59 25.99
CA GLY A 139 11.75 10.18 25.29
C GLY A 139 12.51 8.96 25.82
N ALA A 140 12.38 8.57 27.09
CA ALA A 140 13.19 7.49 27.68
C ALA A 140 12.36 6.38 28.34
N SER A 141 12.87 5.16 28.27
CA SER A 141 12.39 3.97 28.98
C SER A 141 13.45 3.51 29.97
N LEU A 142 13.07 3.42 31.23
CA LEU A 142 13.84 2.82 32.31
C LEU A 142 13.33 1.40 32.53
N ILE A 143 14.23 0.43 32.35
CA ILE A 143 13.96 -0.98 32.59
C ILE A 143 14.84 -1.38 33.77
N THR A 144 14.21 -1.81 34.86
CA THR A 144 14.91 -2.40 36.00
C THR A 144 14.47 -3.84 36.13
N SER A 145 15.40 -4.78 36.02
CA SER A 145 15.11 -6.20 36.04
C SER A 145 16.01 -6.93 37.02
N CYS A 146 15.44 -7.85 37.79
CA CYS A 146 16.17 -8.86 38.53
C CYS A 146 16.23 -10.11 37.66
N ILE A 147 17.44 -10.51 37.29
CA ILE A 147 17.68 -11.67 36.45
C ILE A 147 18.46 -12.75 37.20
N GLN A 148 18.18 -13.99 36.86
CA GLN A 148 18.95 -15.15 37.30
C GLN A 148 19.61 -15.78 36.08
N ALA A 149 20.93 -15.94 36.15
CA ALA A 149 21.66 -16.68 35.13
C ALA A 149 21.49 -18.18 35.41
N ILE A 150 20.95 -18.90 34.43
CA ILE A 150 20.98 -20.36 34.43
C ILE A 150 22.31 -20.74 33.76
N LEU A 151 23.30 -21.15 34.55
CA LEU A 151 24.54 -21.75 34.04
C LEU A 151 24.33 -23.23 33.70
#